data_AF-A0A250K3V7-F1
#
_entry.id   AF-A0A250K3V7-F1
#
_cell.length_a   1.000
_cell.length_b   1.000
_cell.length_c   1.000
_cell.angle_alpha   90.00
_cell.angle_beta   90.00
_cell.angle_gamma   90.00
#
_symmetry.space_group_name_H-M   'P 1'
#
loop_
_entity.id
_entity.type
_entity.pdbx_description
1 polymer ?
#
loop_
_entity_poly.entity_id
_entity_poly.type
_entity_poly.pdbx_seq_one_letter_code
_entity_poly.pdbx_strand_id
1 'polypeptide(L)' 'MAKTQKRGQVIRRKAQQVKVKTASAVKGAGRSARQVQVTLGDLIAAAFDTVGGEVKKVAQVMSSKDMTVATGKHIVFVG' A
#
# COMPACT_ATOMS: atom_id res chain seq x y z
N MET A 1 -42.20 34.36 2.79
CA MET A 1 -41.54 33.19 3.41
C MET A 1 -40.41 32.61 2.53
N ALA A 2 -39.43 33.40 2.08
CA ALA A 2 -38.43 32.97 1.06
C ALA A 2 -36.96 32.85 1.55
N LYS A 3 -36.67 33.21 2.81
CA LYS A 3 -35.27 33.27 3.32
C LYS A 3 -34.76 31.94 3.89
N THR A 4 -35.63 30.99 4.23
CA THR A 4 -35.24 29.73 4.89
C THR A 4 -34.67 28.69 3.91
N GLN A 5 -35.13 28.66 2.66
CA GLN A 5 -34.67 27.67 1.67
C GLN A 5 -33.21 27.87 1.24
N LYS A 6 -32.72 29.12 1.21
CA LYS A 6 -31.34 29.43 0.83
C LYS A 6 -30.31 28.88 1.85
N ARG A 7 -30.64 28.88 3.15
CA ARG A 7 -29.73 28.36 4.20
C ARG A 7 -29.52 26.84 4.11
N GLY A 8 -30.58 26.06 3.87
CA GLY A 8 -30.48 24.60 3.76
C GLY A 8 -29.61 24.14 2.57
N GLN A 9 -29.64 24.89 1.47
CA GLN A 9 -28.86 24.58 0.27
C GLN A 9 -27.36 24.85 0.47
N VAL A 10 -27.00 25.92 1.20
CA VAL A 10 -25.60 26.25 1.51
C VAL A 10 -24.99 25.23 2.49
N ILE A 11 -25.77 24.75 3.46
CA ILE A 11 -25.32 23.72 4.42
C ILE A 11 -24.99 22.40 3.68
N ARG A 12 -25.83 21.99 2.73
CA ARG A 12 -25.57 20.79 1.91
C ARG A 12 -24.31 20.91 1.05
N ARG A 13 -24.07 22.09 0.44
CA ARG A 13 -22.85 22.32 -0.36
C ARG A 13 -21.58 22.30 0.49
N LYS A 14 -21.60 22.89 1.70
CA LYS A 14 -20.46 22.82 2.63
C LYS A 14 -20.16 21.38 3.05
N ALA A 15 -21.18 20.60 3.42
CA ALA A 15 -20.99 19.20 3.81
C ALA A 15 -20.39 18.35 2.68
N GLN A 16 -20.84 18.56 1.43
CA GLN A 16 -20.27 17.88 0.25
C GLN A 16 -18.82 18.30 0.01
N GLN A 17 -18.49 19.59 0.11
CA GLN A 17 -17.10 20.06 -0.05
C GLN A 17 -16.15 19.49 1.01
N VAL A 18 -16.61 19.39 2.26
CA VAL A 18 -15.80 18.77 3.34
C VAL A 18 -15.51 17.31 3.01
N LYS A 19 -16.53 16.54 2.58
CA LYS A 19 -16.39 15.13 2.24
C LYS A 19 -15.45 14.89 1.05
N VAL A 20 -15.46 15.78 0.06
CA VAL A 20 -14.54 15.73 -1.09
C VAL A 20 -13.10 16.04 -0.68
N LYS A 21 -12.90 17.01 0.22
CA LYS A 21 -11.56 17.34 0.74
C LYS A 21 -10.96 16.21 1.58
N THR A 22 -11.75 15.53 2.42
CA THR A 22 -11.26 14.35 3.15
C THR A 22 -10.94 13.20 2.21
N ALA A 23 -11.77 12.96 1.18
CA ALA A 23 -11.49 11.93 0.18
C ALA A 23 -10.21 12.23 -0.64
N SER A 24 -9.92 13.50 -0.94
CA SER A 24 -8.68 13.87 -1.65
C SER A 24 -7.44 13.79 -0.75
N ALA A 25 -7.58 14.06 0.55
CA ALA A 25 -6.50 13.94 1.52
C ALA A 25 -6.02 12.48 1.69
N VAL A 26 -6.95 11.52 1.69
CA VAL A 26 -6.62 10.09 1.75
C VAL A 26 -5.96 9.60 0.45
N LYS A 27 -6.36 10.16 -0.71
CA LYS A 27 -5.72 9.85 -2.01
C LYS A 27 -4.27 10.34 -2.12
N GLY A 28 -3.85 11.32 -1.31
CA GLY A 28 -2.49 11.87 -1.30
C GLY A 28 -1.48 11.02 -0.53
N ALA A 29 -1.92 10.23 0.44
CA ALA A 29 -1.04 9.42 1.28
C ALA A 29 -0.47 8.17 0.59
N GLY A 30 -0.92 7.86 -0.64
CA GLY A 30 -0.50 6.68 -1.40
C GLY A 30 0.62 6.90 -2.41
N ARG A 31 1.19 8.11 -2.52
CA ARG A 31 2.15 8.46 -3.59
C ARG A 31 3.50 8.89 -3.06
N SER A 32 4.33 7.91 -2.70
CA SER A 32 5.76 7.87 -3.09
C SER A 32 6.40 6.56 -2.61
N ALA A 33 5.90 5.41 -3.07
CA ALA A 33 6.74 4.22 -3.05
C ALA A 33 7.76 4.43 -4.18
N ARG A 34 8.97 4.89 -3.83
CA ARG A 34 10.08 4.99 -4.78
C ARG A 34 10.27 3.59 -5.37
N GLN A 35 9.98 3.43 -6.66
CA GLN A 35 10.19 2.16 -7.36
C GLN A 35 11.68 1.98 -7.52
N VAL A 36 12.31 1.40 -6.49
CA VAL A 36 13.70 0.93 -6.56
C VAL A 36 13.64 -0.41 -7.29
N GLN A 37 14.35 -0.52 -8.41
CA GLN A 37 14.58 -1.82 -9.02
C GLN A 37 15.45 -2.63 -8.07
N VAL A 38 14.84 -3.64 -7.45
CA VAL A 38 15.53 -4.65 -6.65
C VAL A 38 15.69 -5.90 -7.49
N THR A 39 16.86 -6.51 -7.43
CA THR A 39 17.09 -7.80 -8.08
C THR A 39 16.60 -8.94 -7.19
N LEU A 40 16.39 -10.11 -7.77
CA LEU A 40 16.08 -11.31 -6.98
C LEU A 40 17.21 -11.63 -5.98
N GLY A 41 18.46 -11.37 -6.35
CA GLY A 41 19.62 -11.54 -5.47
C GLY A 41 19.53 -10.67 -4.22
N ASP A 42 19.11 -9.41 -4.36
CA ASP A 42 18.93 -8.48 -3.23
C ASP A 42 17.80 -8.95 -2.28
N LEU A 43 16.71 -9.48 -2.84
CA LEU A 43 15.61 -10.03 -2.05
C LEU A 43 16.03 -11.27 -1.26
N ILE A 44 16.84 -12.13 -1.87
CA ILE A 44 17.39 -13.32 -1.20
C ILE A 44 18.35 -12.88 -0.10
N ALA A 45 19.29 -11.98 -0.37
CA ALA A 45 20.22 -11.46 0.63
C ALA A 45 19.49 -10.84 1.82
N ALA A 46 18.49 -9.99 1.57
CA ALA A 46 17.66 -9.40 2.62
C ALA A 46 16.86 -10.45 3.42
N ALA A 47 16.40 -11.53 2.79
CA ALA A 47 15.77 -12.63 3.51
C ALA A 47 16.76 -13.37 4.42
N PHE A 48 17.98 -13.62 3.96
CA PHE A 48 19.04 -14.20 4.79
C PHE A 48 19.41 -13.31 5.98
N ASP A 49 19.51 -12.00 5.76
CA ASP A 49 19.80 -11.01 6.81
C ASP A 49 18.67 -10.91 7.85
N THR A 50 17.42 -11.06 7.42
CA THR A 50 16.25 -10.97 8.32
C THR A 50 16.00 -12.23 9.15
N VAL A 51 16.26 -13.42 8.60
CA VAL A 51 16.01 -14.70 9.30
C VAL A 51 17.25 -15.33 9.93
N GLY A 52 18.41 -14.69 9.82
CA GLY A 52 19.64 -15.09 10.51
C GLY A 52 20.32 -16.32 9.92
N GLY A 53 20.29 -16.51 8.60
CA GLY A 53 21.05 -17.57 7.94
C GLY A 53 20.34 -18.93 7.80
N GLU A 54 19.16 -19.12 8.41
CA GLU A 54 18.43 -20.39 8.33
C GLU A 54 17.73 -20.57 6.98
N VAL A 55 18.26 -21.45 6.13
CA VAL A 55 17.75 -21.72 4.77
C VAL A 55 16.26 -22.07 4.75
N LYS A 56 15.77 -22.84 5.73
CA LYS A 56 14.34 -23.19 5.84
C LYS A 56 13.46 -21.97 6.07
N LYS A 57 13.91 -21.02 6.89
CA LYS A 57 13.18 -19.77 7.17
C LYS A 57 13.24 -18.82 5.97
N VAL A 58 14.39 -18.75 5.29
CA VAL A 58 14.51 -18.02 4.01
C VAL A 58 13.51 -18.57 2.99
N ALA A 59 13.45 -19.89 2.84
CA ALA A 59 12.52 -20.55 1.92
C ALA A 59 11.07 -20.17 2.24
N GLN A 60 10.68 -20.17 3.52
CA GLN A 60 9.35 -19.78 3.97
C GLN A 60 9.02 -18.30 3.65
N VAL A 61 9.98 -17.39 3.82
CA VAL A 61 9.80 -15.96 3.49
C VAL A 61 9.68 -15.76 1.99
N MET A 62 10.54 -16.42 1.20
CA MET A 62 10.55 -16.34 -0.25
C MET A 62 9.31 -16.96 -0.89
N SER A 63 8.78 -18.05 -0.33
CA SER A 63 7.55 -18.71 -0.79
C SER A 63 6.27 -18.08 -0.22
N SER A 64 6.35 -16.93 0.45
CA SER A 64 5.20 -16.30 1.05
C SER A 64 4.25 -15.72 0.00
N LYS A 65 2.96 -15.60 0.36
CA LYS A 65 1.96 -14.93 -0.49
C LYS A 65 2.34 -13.47 -0.76
N ASP A 66 2.92 -12.79 0.24
CA ASP A 66 3.34 -11.40 0.11
C ASP A 66 4.46 -11.25 -0.93
N MET A 67 5.40 -12.19 -0.96
CA MET A 67 6.44 -12.22 -1.98
C MET A 67 5.88 -12.51 -3.38
N THR A 68 4.85 -13.36 -3.46
CA THR A 68 4.14 -13.63 -4.72
C THR A 68 3.43 -12.39 -5.23
N VAL A 69 2.81 -11.60 -4.35
CA VAL A 69 2.17 -10.32 -4.69
C VAL A 69 3.22 -9.28 -5.11
N ALA A 70 4.34 -9.20 -4.40
CA ALA A 70 5.39 -8.21 -4.67
C ALA A 70 6.15 -8.47 -5.98
N THR A 71 6.42 -9.74 -6.30
CA THR A 71 7.23 -10.12 -7.47
C THR A 71 6.37 -10.57 -8.67
N GLY A 72 5.08 -10.82 -8.47
CA GLY A 72 4.20 -11.42 -9.47
C GLY A 72 4.54 -12.88 -9.80
N LYS A 73 5.44 -13.51 -9.03
CA LYS A 73 5.94 -14.87 -9.26
C LYS A 73 5.92 -15.67 -7.97
N HIS A 74 5.60 -16.95 -8.07
CA HIS A 74 5.75 -17.88 -6.97
C HIS A 74 7.21 -18.33 -6.89
N ILE A 75 7.94 -17.88 -5.87
CA ILE A 75 9.37 -18.19 -5.69
C ILE A 75 9.48 -19.41 -4.78
N VAL A 76 10.16 -20.46 -5.27
CA VAL A 76 10.48 -21.66 -4.48
C VAL A 76 11.99 -21.71 -4.31
N PHE A 77 12.44 -21.70 -3.06
CA PHE A 77 13.84 -21.88 -2.74
C PHE A 77 14.12 -23.38 -2.57
N VAL A 78 14.99 -23.93 -3.42
CA VAL A 78 15.42 -25.34 -3.39
C VAL A 78 16.90 -25.32 -3.02
N GLY A 79 17.21 -25.69 -1.78
CA GLY A 79 18.56 -25.67 -1.22
C GLY A 79 18.66 -26.58 0.00
#